data_AF-A0A176X1D2-F1
#
_entry.id   AF-A0A176X1D2-F1
#
_cell.length_a   1.000
_cell.length_b   1.000
_cell.length_c   1.000
_cell.angle_alpha   90.00
_cell.angle_beta   90.00
_cell.angle_gamma   90.00
#
_symmetry.space_group_name_H-M   'P 1'
#
loop_
_entity.id
_entity.type
_entity.pdbx_description
1 polymer ?
#
loop_
_entity_poly.entity_id
_entity_poly.type
_entity_poly.pdbx_seq_one_letter_code
_entity_poly.pdbx_strand_id
1 'polypeptide(L)' 'MGTDREEWISKRAYELWEQAGRPDGQDEEQWHAASAEWEEEFGPTETPPQDDTSLESIDAERTETSPAP' A
#
# COMPACT_ATOMS: atom_id res chain seq x y z
N MET A 1 -3.50 -13.44 19.50
CA MET A 1 -2.59 -12.28 19.51
C MET A 1 -2.26 -12.04 18.07
N GLY A 2 -2.89 -11.03 17.45
CA GLY A 2 -2.49 -10.60 16.10
C GLY A 2 -1.02 -10.27 16.15
N THR A 3 -0.27 -10.75 15.17
CA THR A 3 1.17 -10.51 15.12
C THR A 3 1.41 -9.00 15.01
N ASP A 4 2.47 -8.49 15.63
CA ASP A 4 2.83 -7.06 15.67
C ASP A 4 2.73 -6.38 14.28
N ARG A 5 3.03 -7.17 13.24
CA ARG A 5 2.80 -6.89 11.81
C ARG A 5 1.36 -6.51 11.47
N GLU A 6 0.40 -7.40 11.73
CA GLU A 6 -1.00 -7.21 11.36
C GLU A 6 -1.60 -5.99 12.05
N GLU A 7 -1.19 -5.73 13.30
CA GLU A 7 -1.62 -4.54 14.05
C GLU A 7 -1.09 -3.24 13.43
N TRP A 8 0.17 -3.24 12.98
CA TRP A 8 0.75 -2.08 12.31
C TRP A 8 0.11 -1.85 10.95
N ILE A 9 -0.01 -2.91 10.14
CA ILE A 9 -0.63 -2.87 8.80
C ILE A 9 -2.07 -2.38 8.91
N SER A 10 -2.85 -2.87 9.87
CA SER A 10 -4.24 -2.44 10.06
C SER A 10 -4.35 -0.96 10.42
N LYS A 11 -3.50 -0.44 11.31
CA LYS A 11 -3.47 0.99 11.65
C LYS A 11 -3.11 1.82 10.43
N ARG A 12 -2.06 1.44 9.71
CA ARG A 12 -1.57 2.16 8.54
C ARG A 12 -2.57 2.16 7.39
N ALA A 13 -3.17 1.01 7.09
CA ALA A 13 -4.20 0.86 6.08
C ALA A 13 -5.44 1.72 6.41
N TYR A 14 -5.85 1.75 7.68
CA TYR A 14 -6.98 2.55 8.13
C TYR A 14 -6.69 4.07 8.03
N GLU A 15 -5.49 4.52 8.36
CA GLU A 15 -5.09 5.94 8.20
C GLU A 15 -5.09 6.39 6.73
N LEU A 16 -4.61 5.52 5.82
CA LEU A 16 -4.65 5.77 4.37
C LEU A 16 -6.09 5.81 3.86
N TRP A 17 -6.92 4.88 4.32
CA TRP A 17 -8.33 4.80 3.95
C TRP A 17 -9.15 6.00 4.47
N GLU A 18 -8.86 6.48 5.68
CA GLU A 18 -9.51 7.67 6.23
C GLU A 18 -9.10 8.96 5.49
N GLN A 19 -7.82 9.09 5.14
CA GLN A 19 -7.32 10.21 4.32
C GLN A 19 -7.89 10.19 2.90
N ALA A 20 -8.13 9.00 2.32
CA ALA A 20 -8.76 8.84 1.01
C ALA A 20 -10.28 9.12 1.02
N GLY A 21 -10.88 9.38 2.19
CA GLY A 21 -12.30 9.68 2.31
C GLY A 21 -13.21 8.45 2.33
N ARG A 22 -12.67 7.30 2.74
CA ARG A 22 -13.41 6.04 2.92
C ARG A 22 -14.11 5.52 1.66
N PRO A 23 -13.39 5.35 0.54
CA PRO A 23 -13.93 4.70 -0.64
C PRO A 23 -14.33 3.25 -0.37
N ASP A 24 -15.46 2.82 -0.91
CA ASP A 24 -15.96 1.45 -0.85
C ASP A 24 -15.13 0.56 -1.79
N GLY A 25 -14.58 -0.54 -1.28
CA GLY A 25 -13.78 -1.51 -2.05
C GLY A 25 -12.31 -1.16 -2.25
N GLN A 26 -11.79 -0.16 -1.54
CA GLN A 26 -10.37 0.24 -1.59
C GLN A 26 -9.59 -0.24 -0.33
N ASP A 27 -10.28 -0.78 0.66
CA ASP A 27 -9.66 -1.29 1.90
C ASP A 27 -8.60 -2.36 1.65
N GLU A 28 -8.81 -3.26 0.68
CA GLU A 28 -7.84 -4.27 0.29
C GLU A 28 -6.56 -3.65 -0.30
N GLU A 29 -6.69 -2.61 -1.13
CA GLU A 29 -5.56 -1.93 -1.77
C GLU A 29 -4.72 -1.16 -0.73
N GLN A 30 -5.38 -0.51 0.22
CA GLN A 30 -4.71 0.17 1.34
C GLN A 30 -4.07 -0.83 2.30
N TRP A 31 -4.67 -2.00 2.49
CA TRP A 31 -4.07 -3.09 3.24
C TRP A 31 -2.80 -3.63 2.56
N HIS A 32 -2.84 -3.84 1.24
CA HIS A 32 -1.68 -4.25 0.46
C HIS A 32 -0.55 -3.21 0.50
N ALA A 33 -0.89 -1.93 0.37
CA ALA A 33 0.09 -0.84 0.47
C ALA A 33 0.75 -0.81 1.86
N ALA A 34 -0.03 -0.86 2.93
CA ALA A 34 0.48 -0.92 4.30
C ALA A 34 1.31 -2.20 4.55
N SER A 35 0.92 -3.34 3.99
CA SER A 35 1.68 -4.59 4.08
C SER A 35 3.08 -4.44 3.47
N ALA A 36 3.16 -3.85 2.27
CA ALA A 36 4.42 -3.60 1.59
C ALA A 36 5.33 -2.65 2.38
N GLU A 37 4.78 -1.56 2.93
CA GLU A 37 5.57 -0.64 3.78
C GLU A 37 6.11 -1.34 5.04
N TRP A 38 5.32 -2.20 5.67
CA TRP A 38 5.79 -2.95 6.84
C TRP A 38 6.92 -3.91 6.48
N GLU A 39 6.84 -4.58 5.33
CA GLU A 39 7.87 -5.50 4.86
C GLU A 39 9.17 -4.78 4.49
N GLU A 40 9.09 -3.54 4.00
CA GLU A 40 10.26 -2.73 3.65
C GLU A 40 10.96 -2.15 4.90
N GLU A 41 10.20 -1.70 5.90
CA GLU A 41 10.76 -1.02 7.09
C GLU A 41 10.98 -1.97 8.29
N PHE A 42 10.12 -2.96 8.48
CA PHE A 42 10.12 -3.90 9.63
C PHE A 42 10.34 -5.36 9.23
N GLY A 43 10.39 -5.66 7.92
CA GLY A 43 10.76 -6.98 7.44
C GLY A 43 12.22 -7.33 7.78
N PRO A 44 12.62 -8.61 7.64
CA PRO A 44 14.02 -8.97 7.76
C PRO A 44 14.81 -8.13 6.75
N THR A 45 15.86 -7.45 7.23
CA THR A 45 16.70 -6.50 6.47
C THR A 45 17.56 -7.19 5.39
N GLU A 46 16.94 -8.05 4.59
CA GLU A 46 17.55 -8.76 3.48
C GLU A 46 16.72 -8.45 2.24
N THR A 47 16.97 -7.26 1.71
CA THR A 47 16.78 -6.97 0.30
C THR A 47 17.52 -8.04 -0.50
N PRO A 48 16.84 -8.96 -1.23
CA PRO A 48 17.53 -9.63 -2.32
C PRO A 48 17.95 -8.52 -3.31
N PRO A 49 19.18 -8.56 -3.87
CA PRO A 49 19.59 -7.58 -4.87
C PRO A 49 18.69 -7.74 -6.10
N GLN A 50 17.64 -6.91 -6.17
CA GLN A 50 16.85 -6.65 -7.37
C GLN A 50 17.60 -5.60 -8.21
N ASP A 51 18.86 -5.91 -8.53
CA ASP A 51 19.42 -5.45 -9.80
C ASP A 51 18.65 -6.22 -10.88
N ASP A 52 18.07 -5.50 -11.84
CA ASP A 52 17.35 -6.05 -13.00
C ASP A 52 15.89 -6.48 -12.76
N THR A 53 15.02 -5.49 -12.48
CA THR A 53 13.70 -5.44 -13.12
C THR A 53 13.32 -3.99 -13.28
N SER A 54 13.48 -3.50 -14.52
CA SER A 54 12.54 -2.61 -15.21
C SER A 54 11.63 -1.78 -14.29
N LEU A 55 11.77 -0.47 -14.11
CA LEU A 55 11.92 0.55 -15.15
C LEU A 55 11.25 0.16 -16.49
N GLU A 56 10.11 -0.51 -16.43
CA GLU A 56 9.17 -0.57 -17.54
C GLU A 56 7.94 0.22 -17.13
N SER A 57 7.96 1.48 -17.54
CA SER A 57 6.80 2.24 -17.99
C SER A 57 5.48 1.91 -17.30
N ILE A 58 5.22 2.52 -16.14
CA ILE A 58 3.86 3.01 -15.91
C ILE A 58 3.73 4.39 -16.58
N ASP A 59 3.70 4.37 -17.91
CA ASP A 59 2.76 5.24 -18.60
C ASP A 59 1.37 4.61 -18.38
N ALA A 60 0.86 4.81 -17.18
CA ALA A 60 -0.52 4.54 -16.85
C ALA A 60 -1.18 5.90 -16.73
N GLU A 61 -1.51 6.47 -17.88
CA GLU A 61 -2.75 7.23 -18.03
C GLU A 61 -3.87 6.41 -17.35
N ARG A 62 -4.14 6.69 -16.08
CA ARG A 62 -5.36 6.20 -15.42
C ARG A 62 -5.82 7.17 -14.33
N THR A 63 -6.45 8.22 -14.85
CA THR A 63 -7.67 8.84 -14.33
C THR A 63 -7.62 9.43 -12.92
N GLU A 64 -7.37 10.75 -12.90
CA GLU A 64 -8.24 11.69 -12.20
C GLU A 64 -9.71 11.34 -12.50
N THR A 65 -10.31 10.41 -11.74
CA THR A 65 -11.76 10.20 -11.79
C THR A 65 -12.40 11.15 -10.80
N SER A 66 -12.44 12.43 -11.18
CA SER A 66 -13.52 13.30 -10.72
C SER A 66 -14.84 12.66 -11.16
N PRO A 67 -15.81 12.44 -10.25
CA PRO A 67 -16.87 13.42 -10.20
C PRO A 67 -17.42 13.75 -8.80
N ALA A 68 -17.67 15.05 -8.62
CA ALA A 68 -18.47 15.71 -7.59
C ALA A 68 -20.00 15.43 -7.79
N PRO A 69 -20.97 16.07 -7.08
CA PRO A 69 -21.00 17.45 -6.56
C PRO A 69 -20.74 17.64 -5.06
#